data_AF-I3CJV7-F1
#
_entry.id   AF-I3CJV7-F1
#
_cell.length_a   1.000
_cell.length_b   1.000
_cell.length_c   1.000
_cell.angle_alpha   90.00
_cell.angle_beta   90.00
_cell.angle_gamma   90.00
#
_symmetry.space_group_name_H-M   'P 1'
#
loop_
_entity.id
_entity.type
_entity.pdbx_description
1 polymer ?
#
loop_
_entity_poly.entity_id
_entity_poly.type
_entity_poly.pdbx_seq_one_letter_code
_entity_poly.pdbx_strand_id
1 'polypeptide(L)'
;MNTQEIKRCERSFAAETCQPCYEQLSKATREQFIPLYCLRNKQPYRSVLMAVASHGELINQQFEQSQAFLIYETTCHEVKLVGRCCVKPCESCPNEEQAVHEVVNALDGCEVVLCTAIGQKARDALESAQIQANNKHPLERVEDALRAVYQSMLATGKLGKKPSLAF
;
A
#
# COMPACT_ATOMS: atom_id res chain seq x y z
N MET A 1 -0.55 -4.02 35.79
CA MET A 1 0.45 -3.54 34.82
C MET A 1 0.48 -4.57 33.70
N ASN A 2 -0.33 -4.37 32.65
CA ASN A 2 -0.57 -5.39 31.64
C ASN A 2 0.36 -5.15 30.46
N THR A 3 1.47 -5.87 30.44
CA THR A 3 2.44 -5.89 29.35
C THR A 3 1.80 -6.60 28.17
N GLN A 4 1.25 -5.83 27.22
CA GLN A 4 0.84 -6.39 25.93
C GLN A 4 2.13 -6.82 25.21
N GLU A 5 2.44 -8.11 25.28
CA GLU A 5 3.41 -8.74 24.40
C GLU A 5 3.00 -8.47 22.95
N ILE A 6 3.71 -7.54 22.32
CA ILE A 6 3.65 -7.35 20.87
C ILE A 6 4.20 -8.64 20.27
N LYS A 7 3.30 -9.57 19.91
CA LYS A 7 3.63 -10.83 19.25
C LYS A 7 4.46 -10.51 18.01
N ARG A 8 5.77 -10.76 18.13
CA ARG A 8 6.72 -10.65 17.03
C ARG A 8 6.24 -11.61 15.94
N CYS A 9 6.11 -11.10 14.71
CA CYS A 9 5.51 -11.82 13.61
C CYS A 9 6.47 -12.91 13.12
N GLU A 10 6.56 -14.02 13.86
CA GLU A 10 7.24 -15.24 13.43
C GLU A 10 6.32 -15.99 12.47
N ARG A 11 6.28 -15.56 11.21
CA ARG A 11 5.86 -16.45 10.11
C ARG A 11 6.38 -15.93 8.79
N SER A 12 7.31 -16.71 8.28
CA SER A 12 7.86 -16.72 6.93
C SER A 12 6.75 -16.89 5.88
N PHE A 13 7.04 -16.38 4.67
CA PHE A 13 6.32 -16.53 3.41
C PHE A 13 5.14 -15.60 3.12
N ALA A 14 5.46 -14.50 2.41
CA ALA A 14 4.93 -13.99 1.12
C ALA A 14 3.62 -14.49 0.49
N ALA A 15 2.69 -15.15 1.20
CA ALA A 15 1.42 -15.55 0.62
C ALA A 15 0.25 -15.56 1.62
N GLU A 16 0.53 -15.66 2.93
CA GLU A 16 -0.53 -15.62 3.93
C GLU A 16 -0.50 -14.28 4.66
N THR A 17 -1.56 -13.49 4.44
CA THR A 17 -1.93 -12.35 5.26
C THR A 17 -1.80 -12.75 6.72
N CYS A 18 -1.00 -12.01 7.52
CA CYS A 18 -0.94 -12.24 8.96
C CYS A 18 -2.33 -12.01 9.56
N GLN A 19 -3.06 -13.12 9.74
CA GLN A 19 -4.47 -13.17 10.11
C GLN A 19 -4.80 -12.31 11.34
N PRO A 20 -4.01 -12.31 12.44
CA PRO A 20 -4.29 -11.45 13.59
C PRO A 20 -4.12 -9.94 13.32
N CYS A 21 -3.17 -9.54 12.46
CA CYS A 21 -3.03 -8.13 12.07
C CYS A 21 -4.14 -7.70 11.12
N TYR A 22 -4.53 -8.57 10.19
CA TYR A 22 -5.63 -8.33 9.26
C TYR A 22 -6.97 -8.19 10.00
N GLU A 23 -7.23 -9.03 11.01
CA GLU A 23 -8.47 -9.01 11.78
C GLU A 23 -8.63 -7.74 12.63
N GLN A 24 -7.53 -7.24 13.22
CA GLN A 24 -7.54 -6.00 13.99
C GLN A 24 -7.79 -4.77 13.11
N LEU A 25 -7.20 -4.73 11.91
CA LEU A 25 -7.39 -3.64 10.96
C LEU A 25 -8.78 -3.68 10.29
N SER A 26 -9.31 -4.88 10.01
CA SER A 26 -10.62 -5.05 9.36
C SER A 26 -11.81 -4.87 10.30
N LYS A 27 -11.65 -5.11 11.62
CA LYS A 27 -12.70 -4.88 12.62
C LYS A 27 -12.93 -3.41 12.97
N ALA A 28 -12.07 -2.50 12.54
CA ALA A 28 -12.31 -1.07 12.68
C ALA A 28 -13.52 -0.68 11.81
N THR A 29 -14.69 -0.53 12.42
CA THR A 29 -15.89 -0.02 11.74
C THR A 29 -15.61 1.43 11.35
N ARG A 30 -15.58 1.72 10.05
CA ARG A 30 -15.20 3.03 9.52
C ARG A 30 -16.26 3.53 8.54
N GLU A 31 -16.69 4.77 8.75
CA GLU A 31 -17.56 5.47 7.81
C GLU A 31 -16.72 5.86 6.59
N GLN A 32 -16.84 5.08 5.51
CA GLN A 32 -16.15 5.39 4.25
C GLN A 32 -16.99 6.39 3.44
N PHE A 33 -16.44 7.58 3.21
CA PHE A 33 -17.10 8.60 2.40
C PHE A 33 -16.88 8.31 0.91
N ILE A 34 -17.96 7.99 0.19
CA ILE A 34 -17.94 7.80 -1.26
C ILE A 34 -18.06 9.16 -1.94
N PRO A 35 -17.05 9.62 -2.70
CA PRO A 35 -17.15 10.89 -3.39
C PRO A 35 -18.28 10.91 -4.43
N LEU A 36 -18.98 12.03 -4.57
CA LEU A 36 -20.10 12.19 -5.51
C LEU A 36 -19.71 11.92 -6.98
N TYR A 37 -18.44 12.17 -7.35
CA TYR A 37 -17.95 11.88 -8.71
C TYR A 37 -17.94 10.38 -9.03
N CYS A 38 -17.87 9.52 -8.01
CA CYS A 38 -17.94 8.07 -8.14
C CYS A 38 -19.39 7.60 -8.33
N LEU A 39 -20.35 8.26 -7.69
CA LEU A 39 -21.78 7.96 -7.84
C LEU A 39 -22.33 8.42 -9.19
N ARG A 40 -21.78 9.50 -9.75
CA ARG A 40 -22.24 10.11 -11.01
C ARG A 40 -21.74 9.38 -12.26
N ASN A 41 -20.59 8.70 -12.18
CA ASN A 41 -20.06 7.89 -13.27
C ASN A 41 -20.26 6.40 -12.97
N LYS A 42 -21.25 5.78 -13.63
CA LYS A 42 -21.42 4.31 -13.71
C LYS A 42 -20.25 3.58 -14.43
N GLN A 43 -19.10 4.22 -14.63
CA GLN A 43 -17.98 3.64 -15.38
C GLN A 43 -16.84 3.22 -14.45
N PRO A 44 -16.37 1.96 -14.56
CA PRO A 44 -15.46 1.35 -13.61
C PRO A 44 -14.05 1.72 -14.02
N TYR A 45 -13.51 2.80 -13.44
CA TYR A 45 -12.06 2.96 -13.43
C TYR A 45 -11.44 1.70 -12.79
N ARG A 46 -10.31 1.24 -13.33
CA ARG A 46 -9.67 0.03 -12.79
C ARG A 46 -9.34 0.23 -11.31
N SER A 47 -9.45 -0.85 -10.53
CA SER A 47 -8.89 -0.85 -9.18
C SER A 47 -7.37 -0.75 -9.26
N VAL A 48 -6.78 -0.12 -8.26
CA VAL A 48 -5.35 0.08 -8.15
C VAL A 48 -4.86 -0.56 -6.86
N LEU A 49 -3.82 -1.38 -6.96
CA LEU A 49 -3.10 -1.90 -5.81
C LEU A 49 -2.07 -0.86 -5.37
N MET A 50 -2.15 -0.45 -4.11
CA MET A 50 -1.24 0.51 -3.50
C MET A 50 -0.63 -0.08 -2.23
N ALA A 51 0.69 -0.04 -2.14
CA ALA A 51 1.43 -0.46 -0.97
C ALA A 51 1.64 0.73 -0.02
N VAL A 52 1.57 0.49 1.28
CA VAL A 52 1.66 1.56 2.28
C VAL A 52 2.61 1.15 3.40
N ALA A 53 3.64 1.97 3.61
CA ALA A 53 4.55 1.90 4.74
C ALA A 53 3.89 2.54 5.97
N SER A 54 3.13 1.72 6.71
CA SER A 54 2.34 2.16 7.86
C SER A 54 2.49 1.19 9.04
N HIS A 55 2.52 1.77 10.24
CA HIS A 55 2.24 1.06 11.48
C HIS A 55 0.86 1.47 12.00
N GLY A 56 -0.18 0.70 11.64
CA GLY A 56 -1.57 0.98 11.99
C GLY A 56 -2.32 1.77 10.91
N GLU A 57 -2.99 2.85 11.30
CA GLU A 57 -3.85 3.66 10.41
C GLU A 57 -3.16 4.89 9.79
N LEU A 58 -1.90 5.18 10.17
CA LEU A 58 -1.17 6.38 9.76
C LEU A 58 0.08 6.01 8.96
N ILE A 59 0.34 6.77 7.90
CA ILE A 59 1.58 6.64 7.13
C ILE A 59 2.72 7.27 7.95
N ASN A 60 3.41 6.43 8.71
CA ASN A 60 4.43 6.86 9.67
C ASN A 60 5.79 6.18 9.47
N GLN A 61 5.96 5.34 8.44
CA GLN A 61 7.22 4.63 8.20
C GLN A 61 7.93 5.12 6.94
N GLN A 62 9.26 5.13 7.01
CA GLN A 62 10.16 5.35 5.88
C GLN A 62 10.32 4.04 5.10
N PHE A 63 10.57 4.13 3.80
CA PHE A 63 10.70 2.94 2.95
C PHE A 63 11.82 2.01 3.42
N GLU A 64 13.00 2.57 3.74
CA GLU A 64 14.20 1.82 4.11
C GLU A 64 14.10 1.12 5.47
N GLN A 65 13.29 1.66 6.37
CA GLN A 65 13.06 1.09 7.71
C GLN A 65 11.85 0.16 7.75
N SER A 66 11.01 0.18 6.71
CA SER A 66 9.78 -0.60 6.64
C SER A 66 10.08 -2.04 6.26
N GLN A 67 9.87 -2.94 7.22
CA GLN A 67 9.92 -4.38 6.98
C GLN A 67 8.55 -4.97 6.60
N ALA A 68 7.51 -4.14 6.58
CA ALA A 68 6.18 -4.57 6.19
C ALA A 68 5.40 -3.43 5.52
N PHE A 69 4.72 -3.80 4.44
CA PHE A 69 3.87 -2.91 3.66
C PHE A 69 2.44 -3.45 3.68
N LEU A 70 1.47 -2.58 3.95
CA LEU A 70 0.07 -2.92 3.84
C LEU A 70 -0.37 -2.72 2.39
N ILE A 71 -0.99 -3.72 1.79
CA ILE A 71 -1.45 -3.69 0.41
C ILE A 71 -2.94 -3.39 0.42
N TYR A 72 -3.31 -2.26 -0.18
CA TYR A 72 -4.67 -1.81 -0.32
C TYR A 72 -5.10 -1.85 -1.78
N GLU A 73 -6.29 -2.39 -2.03
CA GLU A 73 -7.00 -2.19 -3.28
C GLU A 73 -7.86 -0.94 -3.15
N THR A 74 -7.58 0.06 -3.98
CA THR A 74 -8.32 1.31 -4.02
C THR A 74 -9.14 1.37 -5.28
N THR A 75 -10.43 1.62 -5.10
CA THR A 75 -11.38 1.90 -6.17
C THR A 75 -11.92 3.32 -6.01
N CYS A 76 -12.75 3.75 -6.95
CA CYS A 76 -13.48 5.01 -6.79
C CYS A 76 -14.42 4.98 -5.57
N HIS A 77 -14.97 3.82 -5.19
CA HIS A 77 -15.98 3.73 -4.14
C HIS A 77 -15.40 3.42 -2.77
N GLU A 78 -14.42 2.52 -2.72
CA GLU A 78 -13.91 1.97 -1.47
C GLU A 78 -12.40 1.78 -1.49
N VAL A 79 -11.83 1.77 -0.29
CA VAL A 79 -10.45 1.39 -0.01
C VAL A 79 -10.49 0.11 0.82
N LYS A 80 -9.91 -0.97 0.29
CA LYS A 80 -9.95 -2.28 0.91
C LYS A 80 -8.54 -2.78 1.21
N LEU A 81 -8.27 -3.15 2.45
CA LEU A 81 -7.04 -3.86 2.78
C LEU A 81 -7.14 -5.28 2.20
N VAL A 82 -6.27 -5.59 1.25
CA VAL A 82 -6.22 -6.93 0.62
C VAL A 82 -5.11 -7.79 1.21
N GLY A 83 -4.05 -7.17 1.74
CA GLY A 83 -3.09 -7.93 2.50
C GLY A 83 -1.96 -7.13 3.12
N ARG A 84 -0.95 -7.87 3.59
CA ARG A 84 0.28 -7.32 4.16
C ARG A 84 1.45 -8.08 3.58
N CYS A 85 2.34 -7.36 2.90
CA CYS A 85 3.59 -7.89 2.39
C CYS A 85 4.67 -7.64 3.45
N CYS A 86 5.12 -8.70 4.12
CA CYS A 86 6.26 -8.64 5.03
C CYS A 86 7.53 -9.00 4.25
N VAL A 87 8.49 -8.09 4.23
CA VAL A 87 9.80 -8.34 3.63
C VAL A 87 10.74 -8.77 4.73
N LYS A 88 11.45 -9.88 4.52
CA LYS A 88 12.40 -10.36 5.52
C LYS A 88 13.55 -9.36 5.64
N PRO A 89 14.06 -9.06 6.85
CA PRO A 89 15.36 -8.44 6.96
C PRO A 89 16.37 -9.39 6.30
N CYS A 90 17.01 -8.94 5.23
CA CYS A 90 17.94 -9.79 4.51
C CYS A 90 19.25 -9.90 5.29
N GLU A 91 19.32 -10.86 6.21
CA GLU A 91 20.50 -11.10 7.08
C GLU A 91 21.75 -11.51 6.28
N SER A 92 21.57 -11.99 5.04
CA SER A 92 22.64 -12.45 4.15
C SER A 92 22.79 -11.57 2.89
N CYS A 93 22.14 -10.41 2.82
CA CYS A 93 22.30 -9.54 1.66
C CYS A 93 23.69 -8.88 1.71
N PRO A 94 24.53 -9.03 0.68
CA PRO A 94 25.85 -8.41 0.61
C PRO A 94 25.80 -6.87 0.57
N ASN A 95 24.66 -6.26 0.20
CA ASN A 95 24.49 -4.81 0.25
C ASN A 95 23.00 -4.37 0.42
N GLU A 96 22.80 -3.10 0.75
CA GLU A 96 21.48 -2.48 0.90
C GLU A 96 20.67 -2.43 -0.41
N GLU A 97 21.36 -2.41 -1.56
CA GLU A 97 20.71 -2.35 -2.89
C GLU A 97 19.96 -3.64 -3.20
N GLN A 98 20.53 -4.81 -2.87
CA GLN A 98 19.83 -6.09 -3.04
C GLN A 98 18.61 -6.20 -2.12
N ALA A 99 18.69 -5.70 -0.89
CA ALA A 99 17.55 -5.65 0.01
C ALA A 99 16.41 -4.78 -0.55
N VAL A 100 16.72 -3.64 -1.15
CA VAL A 100 15.75 -2.79 -1.85
C VAL A 100 15.12 -3.55 -3.02
N HIS A 101 15.92 -4.24 -3.85
CA HIS A 101 15.39 -5.02 -4.96
C HIS A 101 14.44 -6.14 -4.51
N GLU A 102 14.72 -6.82 -3.39
CA GLU A 102 13.81 -7.81 -2.82
C GLU A 102 12.46 -7.19 -2.41
N VAL A 103 12.49 -6.01 -1.78
CA VAL A 103 11.26 -5.27 -1.45
C VAL A 103 10.49 -4.91 -2.72
N VAL A 104 11.16 -4.35 -3.72
CA VAL A 104 10.53 -3.96 -5.00
C VAL A 104 9.88 -5.17 -5.69
N ASN A 105 10.59 -6.30 -5.73
CA ASN A 105 10.05 -7.55 -6.29
C ASN A 105 8.84 -8.06 -5.48
N ALA A 106 8.84 -7.90 -4.16
CA ALA A 106 7.72 -8.27 -3.30
C ALA A 106 6.51 -7.32 -3.44
N LEU A 107 6.72 -6.13 -4.01
CA LEU A 107 5.68 -5.15 -4.32
C LEU A 107 5.29 -5.16 -5.81
N ASP A 108 5.76 -6.14 -6.57
CA ASP A 108 5.40 -6.30 -7.98
C ASP A 108 3.87 -6.39 -8.15
N GLY A 109 3.35 -5.65 -9.13
CA GLY A 109 1.91 -5.47 -9.33
C GLY A 109 1.25 -4.35 -8.52
N CYS A 110 1.94 -3.71 -7.58
CA CYS A 110 1.48 -2.45 -6.97
C CYS A 110 1.81 -1.28 -7.89
N GLU A 111 0.88 -0.34 -8.10
CA GLU A 111 1.15 0.83 -8.93
C GLU A 111 1.79 1.99 -8.15
N VAL A 112 1.58 2.03 -6.83
CA VAL A 112 2.05 3.13 -5.97
C VAL A 112 2.53 2.58 -4.63
N VAL A 113 3.62 3.12 -4.10
CA VAL A 113 4.05 2.96 -2.70
C VAL A 113 3.94 4.27 -1.95
N LEU A 114 3.24 4.29 -0.82
CA LEU A 114 3.11 5.44 0.07
C LEU A 114 4.03 5.28 1.29
N CYS A 115 4.85 6.29 1.58
CA CYS A 115 5.78 6.31 2.71
C CYS A 115 6.00 7.74 3.24
N THR A 116 6.61 7.91 4.41
CA THR A 116 6.95 9.24 4.92
C THR A 116 8.18 9.83 4.26
N ALA A 117 9.15 8.98 3.94
CA ALA A 117 10.37 9.34 3.22
C ALA A 117 10.89 8.12 2.45
N ILE A 118 11.62 8.42 1.37
CA ILE A 118 12.30 7.45 0.53
C ILE A 118 13.56 8.09 -0.03
N GLY A 119 14.67 7.37 0.04
CA GLY A 119 15.94 7.72 -0.55
C GLY A 119 15.93 7.59 -2.07
N GLN A 120 16.86 8.29 -2.73
CA GLN A 120 16.91 8.34 -4.19
C GLN A 120 17.11 6.96 -4.82
N LYS A 121 18.01 6.14 -4.28
CA LYS A 121 18.27 4.79 -4.80
C LYS A 121 17.03 3.89 -4.80
N ALA A 122 16.30 3.87 -3.69
CA ALA A 122 15.06 3.09 -3.56
C ALA A 122 13.97 3.60 -4.50
N ARG A 123 13.88 4.92 -4.66
CA ARG A 123 12.98 5.55 -5.63
C ARG A 123 13.32 5.13 -7.06
N ASP A 124 14.58 5.18 -7.45
CA ASP A 124 15.02 4.81 -8.81
C ASP A 124 14.71 3.32 -9.11
N ALA A 125 14.85 2.45 -8.10
CA ALA A 125 14.50 1.03 -8.21
C ALA A 125 12.98 0.82 -8.39
N LEU A 126 12.15 1.53 -7.62
CA LEU A 126 10.69 1.49 -7.77
C LEU A 126 10.25 2.02 -9.13
N GLU A 127 10.82 3.14 -9.58
CA GLU A 127 10.51 3.73 -10.89
C GLU A 127 10.89 2.77 -12.03
N SER A 128 11.99 2.04 -11.89
CA SER A 128 12.40 0.99 -12.83
C SER A 128 11.41 -0.19 -12.89
N ALA A 129 10.74 -0.49 -11.78
CA ALA A 129 9.66 -1.47 -11.69
C ALA A 129 8.28 -0.90 -12.06
N GLN A 130 8.22 0.34 -12.57
CA GLN A 130 6.98 1.07 -12.88
C GLN A 130 6.07 1.32 -11.67
N ILE A 131 6.63 1.29 -10.46
CA ILE A 131 5.93 1.56 -9.21
C ILE A 131 6.19 3.01 -8.80
N GLN A 132 5.13 3.81 -8.62
CA GLN A 132 5.28 5.21 -8.25
C GLN A 132 5.54 5.36 -6.74
N ALA A 133 6.69 5.89 -6.34
CA ALA A 133 6.92 6.30 -4.96
C ALA A 133 6.19 7.62 -4.64
N ASN A 134 5.39 7.64 -3.56
CA ASN A 134 4.71 8.84 -3.08
C ASN A 134 5.01 9.09 -1.60
N ASN A 135 5.71 10.19 -1.33
CA ASN A 135 6.07 10.65 0.01
C ASN A 135 5.39 11.96 0.43
N LYS A 136 4.27 12.33 -0.22
CA LYS A 136 3.56 13.60 0.01
C LYS A 136 2.52 13.58 1.13
N HIS A 137 2.31 12.42 1.75
CA HIS A 137 1.26 12.19 2.76
C HIS A 137 1.81 11.70 4.12
N PRO A 138 2.83 12.35 4.71
CA PRO A 138 3.36 11.92 6.00
C PRO A 138 2.36 12.19 7.13
N LEU A 139 2.22 11.22 8.05
CA LEU A 139 1.31 11.25 9.21
C LEU A 139 -0.18 11.40 8.85
N GLU A 140 -0.52 11.24 7.58
CA GLU A 140 -1.91 11.23 7.12
C GLU A 140 -2.51 9.83 7.33
N ARG A 141 -3.84 9.79 7.47
CA ARG A 141 -4.56 8.51 7.51
C ARG A 141 -4.40 7.81 6.18
N VAL A 142 -4.16 6.51 6.24
CA VAL A 142 -3.90 5.68 5.06
C VAL A 142 -5.03 5.79 4.03
N GLU A 143 -6.28 5.73 4.47
CA GLU A 143 -7.43 5.81 3.55
C GLU A 143 -7.54 7.16 2.82
N ASP A 144 -7.30 8.27 3.54
CA ASP A 144 -7.41 9.62 2.98
C ASP A 144 -6.30 9.86 1.95
N ALA A 145 -5.08 9.45 2.27
CA ALA A 145 -3.95 9.49 1.36
C ALA A 145 -4.19 8.62 0.11
N LEU A 146 -4.69 7.39 0.26
CA LEU A 146 -5.01 6.51 -0.87
C LEU A 146 -6.08 7.11 -1.79
N ARG A 147 -7.14 7.70 -1.21
CA ARG A 147 -8.18 8.40 -1.99
C ARG A 147 -7.60 9.60 -2.74
N ALA A 148 -6.76 10.41 -2.09
CA ALA A 148 -6.13 11.56 -2.72
C ALA A 148 -5.21 11.15 -3.89
N VAL A 149 -4.44 10.07 -3.72
CA VAL A 149 -3.61 9.50 -4.79
C VAL A 149 -4.46 9.00 -5.94
N TYR A 150 -5.50 8.21 -5.65
CA TYR A 150 -6.41 7.71 -6.67
C TYR A 150 -7.08 8.83 -7.46
N GLN A 151 -7.50 9.90 -6.79
CA GLN A 151 -8.04 11.11 -7.43
C GLN A 151 -7.02 11.79 -8.35
N SER A 152 -5.78 11.89 -7.92
CA SER A 152 -4.70 12.43 -8.75
C SER A 152 -4.45 11.55 -9.98
N MET A 153 -4.50 10.22 -9.84
CA MET A 153 -4.41 9.27 -10.96
C MET A 153 -5.59 9.38 -11.94
N LEU A 154 -6.80 9.62 -11.43
CA LEU A 154 -7.97 9.93 -12.26
C LEU A 154 -7.77 11.22 -13.04
N ALA A 155 -7.36 12.30 -12.36
CA ALA A 155 -7.18 13.62 -12.95
C ALA A 155 -6.07 13.64 -14.02
N THR A 156 -5.02 12.83 -13.82
CA THR A 156 -3.92 12.68 -14.79
C THR A 156 -4.24 11.70 -15.93
N GLY A 157 -5.42 11.07 -15.92
CA GLY A 157 -5.83 10.13 -16.96
C GLY A 157 -5.07 8.80 -16.97
N LYS A 158 -4.28 8.50 -15.92
CA LYS A 158 -3.54 7.24 -15.78
C LYS A 158 -4.45 6.04 -15.63
N LEU A 159 -5.67 6.24 -15.12
CA LEU A 159 -6.67 5.21 -14.96
C LEU A 159 -7.47 5.08 -16.25
N GLY A 160 -7.02 4.18 -17.13
CA GLY A 160 -7.79 3.77 -18.29
C GLY A 160 -9.18 3.30 -17.86
N LYS A 161 -10.22 3.73 -18.59
CA LYS A 161 -11.56 3.15 -18.46
C LYS A 161 -11.43 1.65 -18.65
N LYS A 162 -11.82 0.84 -17.67
CA LYS A 162 -11.96 -0.60 -17.91
C LYS A 162 -13.08 -0.75 -18.95
N PRO A 163 -12.87 -1.45 -20.08
CA PRO A 163 -13.99 -1.79 -20.94
C PRO A 163 -14.94 -2.59 -20.06
N SER A 164 -16.16 -2.09 -19.91
CA SER A 164 -17.24 -2.84 -19.28
C SER A 164 -17.30 -4.19 -20.00
N LEU A 165 -17.10 -5.29 -19.27
CA LEU A 165 -17.53 -6.59 -19.79
C LEU A 165 -19.03 -6.44 -20.05
N ALA A 166 -19.37 -6.39 -21.33
CA ALA A 166 -20.74 -6.50 -21.79
C ALA A 166 -21.22 -7.88 -21.35
N PHE A 167 -22.18 -7.90 -20.42
CA PHE A 167 -22.99 -9.08 -20.13
C PHE A 167 -24.08 -9.20 -21.20
#